data_AF-A0A3N5NRA0-F1
#
_entry.id   AF-A0A3N5NRA0-F1
#
_cell.length_a   1.000
_cell.length_b   1.000
_cell.length_c   1.000
_cell.angle_alpha   90.00
_cell.angle_beta   90.00
_cell.angle_gamma   90.00
#
_symmetry.space_group_name_H-M   'P 1'
#
loop_
_entity.id
_entity.type
_entity.pdbx_description
1 polymer ?
#
loop_
_entity_poly.entity_id
_entity_poly.type
_entity_poly.pdbx_seq_one_letter_code
_entity_poly.pdbx_strand_id
1 'polypeptide(L)' 'MIQYEHYGRLVWVDEALKGKHREHCLCWKCGKFKPENHAENCPIANMNYAVCVAFNLVLPVYECPEWEPNT' A
#
# COMPACT_ATOMS: atom_id res chain seq x y z
N MET A 1 -8.65 -1.93 -18.96
CA MET A 1 -8.88 -2.73 -17.74
C MET A 1 -8.36 -4.13 -17.96
N ILE A 2 -7.61 -4.68 -17.01
CA ILE A 2 -7.11 -6.06 -17.00
C ILE A 2 -7.46 -6.74 -15.68
N GLN A 3 -7.47 -8.07 -15.65
CA GLN A 3 -7.55 -8.84 -14.42
C GLN A 3 -6.21 -9.45 -14.05
N TYR A 4 -5.94 -9.59 -12.75
CA TYR A 4 -4.83 -10.38 -12.24
C TYR A 4 -5.14 -10.92 -10.84
N GLU A 5 -4.38 -11.93 -10.41
CA GLU A 5 -4.49 -12.48 -9.07
C GLU A 5 -3.82 -11.57 -8.03
N HIS A 6 -4.56 -11.19 -7.00
CA HIS A 6 -4.11 -10.38 -5.86
C HIS A 6 -4.69 -10.95 -4.57
N TYR A 7 -3.83 -11.39 -3.64
CA TYR A 7 -4.21 -12.12 -2.42
C TYR A 7 -5.17 -13.29 -2.68
N GLY A 8 -4.88 -14.12 -3.69
CA GLY A 8 -5.66 -15.32 -4.02
C GLY A 8 -7.04 -15.07 -4.65
N ARG A 9 -7.35 -13.84 -5.08
CA ARG A 9 -8.56 -13.52 -5.85
C ARG A 9 -8.25 -12.71 -7.10
N LEU A 10 -9.09 -12.86 -8.12
CA LEU A 10 -9.02 -12.02 -9.31
C LEU A 10 -9.57 -10.63 -9.01
N VAL A 11 -8.78 -9.61 -9.32
CA VAL A 11 -9.16 -8.20 -9.20
C VAL A 11 -9.04 -7.50 -10.55
N TRP A 12 -9.89 -6.49 -10.77
CA TRP A 12 -9.80 -5.62 -11.95
C TRP A 12 -8.94 -4.40 -11.65
N VAL A 13 -8.11 -4.00 -12.61
CA VAL A 13 -7.30 -2.80 -12.51
C VAL A 13 -7.16 -2.13 -13.87
N ASP A 14 -6.96 -0.82 -13.87
CA ASP A 14 -6.40 -0.15 -15.05
C ASP A 14 -4.95 -0.63 -15.24
N GLU A 15 -4.62 -1.08 -16.43
CA GLU A 15 -3.28 -1.60 -16.74
C GLU A 15 -2.19 -0.55 -16.45
N ALA A 16 -2.48 0.73 -16.71
CA ALA A 16 -1.54 1.83 -16.46
C ALA A 16 -1.27 2.07 -14.97
N LEU A 17 -2.17 1.63 -14.08
CA LEU A 17 -2.08 1.84 -12.63
C LEU A 17 -1.60 0.61 -11.85
N LYS A 18 -1.50 -0.56 -12.49
CA LYS A 18 -1.09 -1.79 -11.82
C LYS A 18 0.31 -1.62 -11.20
N GLY A 19 0.40 -1.76 -9.88
CA GLY A 19 1.65 -1.64 -9.12
C GLY A 19 2.10 -0.20 -8.81
N LYS A 20 1.48 0.83 -9.41
CA LYS A 20 1.86 2.24 -9.25
C LYS A 20 1.68 2.80 -7.83
N HIS A 21 0.95 2.11 -6.97
CA HIS A 21 0.86 2.47 -5.55
C HIS A 21 2.24 2.56 -4.86
N ARG A 22 3.25 1.82 -5.30
CA ARG A 22 4.62 1.92 -4.76
C ARG A 22 5.30 3.26 -5.08
N GLU A 23 4.91 3.89 -6.19
CA GLU A 23 5.42 5.20 -6.62
C GLU A 23 4.60 6.36 -6.02
N HIS A 24 3.33 6.12 -5.69
CA HIS A 24 2.38 7.17 -5.32
C HIS A 24 2.10 7.25 -3.81
N CYS A 25 2.05 6.11 -3.12
CA CYS A 25 1.69 6.06 -1.72
C CYS A 25 2.78 6.68 -0.85
N LEU A 26 2.40 7.59 0.04
CA LEU A 26 3.29 8.21 1.02
C LEU A 26 3.95 7.19 1.94
N CYS A 27 3.30 6.06 2.26
CA CYS A 27 3.94 5.00 3.06
C CYS A 27 5.23 4.49 2.40
N TRP A 28 5.23 4.26 1.09
CA TRP A 28 6.42 3.81 0.36
C TRP A 28 7.56 4.85 0.33
N LYS A 29 7.25 6.11 0.66
CA LYS A 29 8.21 7.23 0.74
C LYS A 29 8.50 7.65 2.18
N CYS A 30 7.96 6.94 3.18
CA CYS A 30 8.04 7.31 4.58
C CYS A 30 9.20 6.59 5.30
N GLY A 31 9.96 7.32 6.14
CA GLY A 31 11.01 6.75 6.99
C GLY A 31 10.55 5.64 7.95
N LYS A 32 9.30 5.78 8.42
CA LYS A 32 8.64 4.83 9.35
C LYS A 32 8.14 3.55 8.66
N PHE A 33 8.24 3.42 7.34
CA PHE A 33 7.72 2.25 6.64
C PHE A 33 8.76 1.13 6.56
N LYS A 34 8.48 0.02 7.25
CA LYS A 34 9.24 -1.23 7.36
C LYS A 34 8.40 -2.38 6.78
N PRO A 35 8.36 -2.55 5.45
CA PRO A 35 7.52 -3.58 4.81
C PRO A 35 7.88 -5.01 5.21
N GLU A 36 9.15 -5.25 5.57
CA GLU A 36 9.62 -6.58 5.99
C GLU A 36 9.44 -6.83 7.50
N ASN A 37 9.08 -5.79 8.27
CA ASN A 37 8.87 -5.90 9.72
C ASN A 37 7.63 -5.10 10.15
N HIS A 38 6.45 -5.72 9.99
CA HIS A 38 5.18 -5.10 10.34
C HIS A 38 5.05 -4.72 11.82
N ALA A 39 5.79 -5.35 12.73
CA ALA A 39 5.76 -5.00 14.15
C ALA A 39 6.36 -3.60 14.41
N GLU A 40 7.25 -3.12 13.54
CA GLU A 40 7.90 -1.82 13.62
C GLU A 40 7.30 -0.77 12.67
N ASN A 41 6.30 -1.15 11.87
CA ASN A 41 5.57 -0.22 11.01
C ASN A 41 4.73 0.77 11.83
N CYS A 42 4.49 1.95 11.26
CA CYS A 42 3.50 2.86 11.86
C CYS A 42 2.08 2.23 11.83
N PRO A 43 1.22 2.53 12.82
CA PRO A 43 -0.12 1.96 12.91
C PRO A 43 -1.00 2.22 11.67
N ILE A 44 -0.85 3.40 11.04
CA ILE A 44 -1.62 3.76 9.82
C ILE A 44 -1.25 2.84 8.65
N ALA A 45 0.05 2.61 8.42
CA ALA A 45 0.52 1.73 7.36
C ALA A 45 0.02 0.29 7.56
N ASN A 46 0.09 -0.21 8.80
CA ASN A 46 -0.41 -1.54 9.16
C ASN A 46 -1.92 -1.67 8.94
N MET A 47 -2.71 -0.67 9.35
CA MET A 47 -4.15 -0.71 9.14
C MET A 47 -4.52 -0.64 7.65
N ASN A 48 -3.85 0.22 6.88
CA ASN A 48 -4.06 0.30 5.44
C ASN A 48 -3.73 -1.03 4.75
N TYR A 49 -2.63 -1.68 5.14
CA TYR A 49 -2.27 -3.02 4.65
C TYR A 49 -3.31 -4.08 5.05
N ALA A 50 -3.80 -4.06 6.29
CA ALA A 50 -4.82 -4.99 6.75
C ALA A 50 -6.11 -4.89 5.91
N VAL A 51 -6.54 -3.66 5.56
CA VAL A 51 -7.68 -3.43 4.65
C VAL A 51 -7.39 -3.96 3.24
N CYS A 52 -6.17 -3.75 2.72
CA CYS A 52 -5.77 -4.27 1.41
C CYS A 52 -5.88 -5.80 1.35
N VAL A 53 -5.43 -6.51 2.40
CA VAL A 53 -5.53 -7.97 2.48
C VAL A 53 -6.98 -8.43 2.67
N ALA A 54 -7.72 -7.80 3.59
CA ALA A 54 -9.09 -8.21 3.92
C ALA A 54 -10.06 -8.13 2.74
N PHE A 55 -9.86 -7.15 1.85
CA PHE A 55 -10.78 -6.86 0.74
C PHE A 55 -10.16 -7.02 -0.65
N ASN A 56 -8.93 -7.55 -0.73
CA ASN A 56 -8.19 -7.68 -1.99
C ASN A 56 -8.04 -6.34 -2.74
N LEU A 57 -7.70 -5.29 -2.00
CA LEU A 57 -7.55 -3.93 -2.52
C LEU A 57 -6.08 -3.53 -2.65
N VAL A 58 -5.85 -2.42 -3.35
CA VAL A 58 -4.60 -1.67 -3.35
C VAL A 58 -4.95 -0.21 -3.03
N LEU A 59 -4.56 0.26 -1.84
CA LEU A 59 -4.93 1.59 -1.34
C LEU A 59 -3.69 2.47 -1.17
N PRO A 60 -3.44 3.42 -2.09
CA PRO A 60 -2.40 4.42 -1.90
C PRO A 60 -2.85 5.48 -0.87
N VAL A 61 -1.95 5.82 0.06
CA VAL A 61 -2.11 6.94 0.98
C VAL A 61 -1.51 8.17 0.33
N TYR A 62 -2.31 9.20 0.04
CA TYR A 62 -1.84 10.46 -0.55
C TYR A 62 -1.58 11.56 0.48
N GLU A 63 -2.17 11.43 1.67
CA GLU A 63 -2.06 12.40 2.77
C GLU A 63 -1.92 11.62 4.08
N CYS A 64 -0.98 12.03 4.94
CA CYS A 64 -0.73 11.34 6.21
C CYS A 64 -0.11 12.31 7.24
N PRO A 65 -0.67 12.42 8.46
CA PRO A 65 -0.13 13.30 9.50
C PRO A 65 1.18 12.78 10.11
N GLU A 66 1.47 11.49 9.95
CA GLU A 66 2.63 10.81 10.54
C GLU A 66 3.80 10.66 9.56
N TRP A 67 3.66 11.18 8.33
CA TRP A 67 4.68 11.02 7.30
C TRP A 67 5.97 11.74 7.70
N GLU A 68 7.09 11.05 7.50
CA GLU A 68 8.42 11.64 7.61
C GLU A 68 9.25 11.28 6.37
N PRO A 69 10.12 12.18 5.90
CA PRO A 69 10.97 11.90 4.75
C PRO A 69 11.90 10.72 5.03
N ASN A 70 12.01 9.80 4.06
CA ASN A 70 13.07 8.78 4.04
C ASN A 70 14.40 9.49 3.73
N THR A 71 15.30 9.58 4.70
CA THR A 71 16.70 10.04 4.54
C THR A 71 17.61 8.93 4.08
#